data_AF-A0A8C2EFJ5-F1
#
_entry.id   AF-A0A8C2EFJ5-F1
#
_cell.length_a   1.000
_cell.length_b   1.000
_cell.length_c   1.000
_cell.angle_alpha   90.00
_cell.angle_beta   90.00
_cell.angle_gamma   90.00
#
_symmetry.space_group_name_H-M   'P 1'
#
loop_
_entity.id
_entity.type
_entity.pdbx_description
1 polymer ?
#
loop_
_entity_poly.entity_id
_entity_poly.type
_entity_poly.pdbx_seq_one_letter_code
_entity_poly.pdbx_strand_id
1 'polypeptide(L)'
;ILYSRYECRETFLRNCTLAVRIAQKSWEGEHWRLIFTERLEMTAVQTEELLEAGEGFGRGVIAGLVYVGETWCCPEDIPCEEMRELETAACLTELRMKYLTRLSNPQWLNEPIYSSGHKDV
;
A
#
# COMPACT_ATOMS: atom_id res chain seq x y z
N ILE A 1 4.82 6.29 2.45
CA ILE A 1 4.27 5.01 1.97
C ILE A 1 4.38 5.01 0.45
N LEU A 2 4.82 3.91 -0.16
CA LEU A 2 4.79 3.75 -1.61
C LEU A 2 3.70 2.77 -2.00
N TYR A 3 3.02 3.06 -3.11
CA TYR A 3 2.01 2.19 -3.67
C TYR A 3 2.37 1.82 -5.11
N SER A 4 2.30 0.53 -5.47
CA SER A 4 2.73 0.03 -6.79
C SER A 4 1.59 -0.52 -7.63
N ARG A 5 1.63 -0.33 -8.96
CA ARG A 5 0.65 -0.87 -9.93
C ARG A 5 1.32 -1.36 -11.21
N TYR A 6 0.65 -2.25 -11.94
CA TYR A 6 1.06 -2.65 -13.30
C TYR A 6 0.66 -1.62 -14.38
N GLU A 7 -0.47 -0.92 -14.20
CA GLU A 7 -0.96 0.07 -15.17
C GLU A 7 -0.94 1.49 -14.59
N CYS A 8 -0.60 2.47 -15.44
CA CYS A 8 -0.64 3.89 -15.10
C CYS A 8 -2.04 4.47 -15.35
N ARG A 9 -2.99 4.16 -14.47
CA ARG A 9 -4.36 4.70 -14.58
C ARG A 9 -4.57 6.03 -13.85
N GLU A 10 -3.64 6.44 -12.98
CA GLU A 10 -3.87 7.51 -11.98
C GLU A 10 -3.01 8.78 -12.13
N THR A 11 -2.41 9.05 -13.30
CA THR A 11 -1.72 10.35 -13.51
C THR A 11 -2.64 11.56 -13.27
N PHE A 12 -3.96 11.39 -13.39
CA PHE A 12 -4.96 12.42 -13.11
C PHE A 12 -5.32 12.62 -11.63
N LEU A 13 -4.84 11.77 -10.71
CA LEU A 13 -5.15 11.87 -9.27
C LEU A 13 -4.01 12.49 -8.45
N ARG A 14 -2.96 12.99 -9.13
CA ARG A 14 -1.86 13.71 -8.47
C ARG A 14 -2.40 14.92 -7.71
N ASN A 15 -1.93 15.08 -6.48
CA ASN A 15 -2.33 16.13 -5.55
C ASN A 15 -3.79 16.06 -5.08
N CYS A 16 -4.40 14.88 -5.12
CA CYS A 16 -5.73 14.62 -4.58
C CYS A 16 -5.67 13.76 -3.32
N THR A 17 -6.69 13.90 -2.47
CA THR A 17 -6.93 12.96 -1.38
C THR A 17 -7.89 11.88 -1.86
N LEU A 18 -7.51 10.62 -1.70
CA LEU A 18 -8.33 9.46 -2.04
C LEU A 18 -8.78 8.72 -0.79
N ALA A 19 -9.95 8.10 -0.91
CA ALA A 19 -10.45 7.17 0.09
C ALA A 19 -9.74 5.80 -0.03
N VAL A 20 -9.31 5.25 1.09
CA VAL A 20 -8.72 3.92 1.19
C VAL A 20 -9.81 2.93 1.58
N ARG A 21 -10.02 1.95 0.70
CA ARG A 21 -11.00 0.88 0.89
C ARG A 21 -10.29 -0.43 1.22
N ILE A 22 -10.73 -1.08 2.28
CA ILE A 22 -10.28 -2.43 2.65
C ILE A 22 -11.10 -3.44 1.84
N ALA A 23 -10.43 -4.23 1.00
CA ALA A 23 -11.06 -5.27 0.21
C ALA A 23 -11.54 -6.43 1.09
N GLN A 24 -12.55 -7.17 0.63
CA GLN A 24 -13.02 -8.38 1.31
C GLN A 24 -11.98 -9.52 1.22
N LYS A 25 -11.35 -9.65 0.06
CA LYS A 25 -10.35 -10.69 -0.20
C LYS A 25 -8.98 -10.28 0.35
N SER A 26 -8.28 -11.26 0.91
CA SER A 26 -6.87 -11.10 1.28
C SER A 26 -5.98 -10.99 0.04
N TRP A 27 -4.83 -10.37 0.21
CA TRP A 27 -3.76 -10.38 -0.79
C TRP A 27 -3.24 -11.82 -0.99
N GLU A 28 -2.98 -12.18 -2.25
CA GLU A 28 -2.39 -13.48 -2.59
C GLU A 28 -0.86 -13.35 -2.52
N GLY A 29 -0.27 -13.79 -1.40
CA GLY A 29 1.18 -13.87 -1.23
C GLY A 29 1.66 -13.47 0.16
N GLU A 30 2.85 -13.95 0.51
CA GLU A 30 3.44 -13.83 1.85
C GLU A 30 4.77 -13.04 1.84
N HIS A 31 5.16 -12.48 0.70
CA HIS A 31 6.43 -11.76 0.53
C HIS A 31 6.56 -10.52 1.45
N TRP A 32 5.44 -9.91 1.84
CA TRP A 32 5.41 -8.78 2.78
C TRP A 32 5.92 -9.19 4.17
N ARG A 33 5.74 -10.46 4.58
CA ARG A 33 6.25 -10.95 5.88
C ARG A 33 7.77 -10.90 5.95
N LEU A 34 8.45 -11.30 4.88
CA LEU A 34 9.91 -11.25 4.79
C LEU A 34 10.42 -9.81 4.90
N ILE A 35 9.71 -8.84 4.31
CA ILE A 35 10.07 -7.43 4.44
C ILE A 35 9.95 -6.96 5.89
N PHE A 36 8.88 -7.35 6.59
CA PHE A 36 8.70 -6.96 7.99
C PHE A 36 9.79 -7.56 8.88
N THR A 37 10.13 -8.84 8.69
CA THR A 37 11.11 -9.53 9.53
C THR A 37 12.55 -9.16 9.20
N GLU A 38 12.92 -9.14 7.91
CA GLU A 38 14.33 -9.01 7.49
C GLU A 38 14.77 -7.57 7.24
N ARG A 39 13.83 -6.68 6.89
CA ARG A 39 14.17 -5.28 6.52
C ARG A 39 13.73 -4.26 7.57
N LEU A 40 12.57 -4.48 8.18
CA LEU A 40 12.06 -3.64 9.26
C LEU A 40 12.39 -4.18 10.65
N GLU A 41 13.04 -5.35 10.73
CA GLU A 41 13.46 -6.02 11.97
C GLU A 41 12.31 -6.19 12.98
N MET A 42 11.08 -6.34 12.47
CA MET A 42 9.90 -6.51 13.31
C MET A 42 9.86 -7.91 13.91
N THR A 43 9.58 -7.97 15.20
CA THR A 43 9.29 -9.24 15.88
C THR A 43 7.92 -9.79 15.44
N ALA A 44 7.69 -11.08 15.70
CA ALA A 44 6.39 -11.71 15.46
C ALA A 44 5.25 -11.01 16.23
N VAL A 45 5.52 -10.55 17.45
CA VAL A 45 4.53 -9.85 18.28
C VAL A 45 4.17 -8.49 17.67
N GLN A 46 5.18 -7.69 17.29
CA GLN A 46 4.94 -6.40 16.62
C GLN A 46 4.22 -6.55 15.28
N THR A 47 4.51 -7.64 14.55
CA THR A 47 3.83 -7.94 13.30
C THR A 47 2.35 -8.25 13.55
N GLU A 48 2.03 -9.08 14.54
CA GLU A 48 0.65 -9.41 14.88
C GLU A 48 -0.14 -8.17 15.35
N GLU A 49 0.44 -7.37 16.24
CA GLU A 49 -0.16 -6.11 16.71
C GLU A 49 -0.47 -5.14 15.55
N LEU A 50 0.44 -5.06 14.57
CA LEU A 50 0.23 -4.22 13.38
C LEU A 50 -0.91 -4.76 12.49
N LEU A 51 -1.02 -6.07 12.34
CA LEU A 51 -2.10 -6.71 11.56
C LEU A 51 -3.45 -6.55 12.26
N GLU A 52 -3.51 -6.76 13.57
CA GLU A 52 -4.72 -6.55 14.38
C GLU A 52 -5.19 -5.09 14.29
N ALA A 53 -4.26 -4.13 14.39
CA ALA A 53 -4.57 -2.71 14.21
C ALA A 53 -5.12 -2.41 12.80
N GLY A 54 -4.58 -3.06 11.77
CA GLY A 54 -5.05 -2.93 10.38
C GLY A 54 -6.46 -3.48 10.13
N GLU A 55 -6.88 -4.48 10.90
CA GLU A 55 -8.20 -5.13 10.79
C GLU A 55 -9.25 -4.50 11.73
N GLY A 56 -8.92 -3.46 12.50
CA GLY A 56 -9.80 -2.87 13.52
C GLY A 56 -11.16 -2.39 13.00
N PHE A 57 -11.25 -2.01 11.72
CA PHE A 57 -12.50 -1.62 11.04
C PHE A 57 -13.15 -2.74 10.22
N GLY A 58 -12.55 -3.93 10.21
CA GLY A 58 -12.95 -5.05 9.38
C GLY A 58 -12.78 -4.78 7.88
N ARG A 59 -13.49 -5.55 7.06
CA ARG A 59 -13.30 -5.60 5.60
C ARG A 59 -14.53 -5.17 4.82
N GLY A 60 -14.31 -4.71 3.59
CA GLY A 60 -15.37 -4.22 2.71
C GLY A 60 -15.85 -2.80 3.06
N VAL A 61 -14.99 -2.02 3.71
CA VAL A 61 -15.29 -0.68 4.20
C VAL A 61 -14.31 0.34 3.63
N ILE A 62 -14.74 1.59 3.56
CA ILE A 62 -13.81 2.72 3.47
C ILE A 62 -13.33 2.99 4.89
N ALA A 63 -12.03 2.92 5.10
CA ALA A 63 -11.41 2.95 6.42
C ALA A 63 -10.60 4.22 6.68
N GLY A 64 -10.17 4.91 5.62
CA GLY A 64 -9.27 6.04 5.75
C GLY A 64 -9.16 6.88 4.50
N LEU A 65 -8.30 7.90 4.59
CA LEU A 65 -7.95 8.81 3.52
C LEU A 65 -6.42 8.81 3.35
N VAL A 66 -5.97 9.06 2.12
CA VAL A 66 -4.55 9.21 1.82
C VAL A 66 -4.34 10.25 0.72
N TYR A 67 -3.29 11.06 0.85
CA TYR A 67 -2.92 12.04 -0.17
C TYR A 67 -2.01 11.40 -1.22
N VAL A 68 -2.38 11.56 -2.48
CA VAL A 68 -1.66 11.06 -3.66
C VAL A 68 -0.69 12.10 -4.16
N GLY A 69 0.60 11.76 -4.12
CA GLY A 69 1.68 12.56 -4.65
C GLY A 69 2.01 12.22 -6.10
N GLU A 70 3.30 12.22 -6.40
CA GLU A 70 3.83 11.88 -7.71
C GLU A 70 3.73 10.37 -8.00
N THR A 71 3.49 10.05 -9.27
CA THR A 71 3.55 8.69 -9.81
C THR A 71 4.62 8.62 -10.90
N TRP A 72 5.49 7.63 -10.82
CA TRP A 72 6.55 7.38 -11.80
C TRP A 72 6.71 5.89 -12.08
N CYS A 73 7.30 5.54 -13.22
CA CYS A 73 7.64 4.14 -13.53
C CYS A 73 8.97 3.78 -12.84
N CYS A 74 9.02 2.63 -12.16
CA CYS A 74 10.24 2.13 -11.54
C CYS A 74 11.22 1.65 -12.63
N PRO A 75 12.43 2.22 -12.72
CA PRO A 75 13.43 1.83 -13.71
C PRO A 75 13.89 0.38 -13.53
N GLU A 76 14.35 -0.26 -14.62
CA GLU A 76 14.95 -1.59 -14.55
C GLU A 76 16.40 -1.56 -14.02
N ASP A 77 17.12 -0.47 -14.21
CA ASP A 77 18.55 -0.34 -13.95
C ASP A 77 18.87 0.30 -12.59
N ILE A 78 17.89 0.35 -11.68
CA ILE A 78 18.07 0.92 -10.35
C ILE A 78 19.04 0.07 -9.49
N PRO A 79 19.97 0.69 -8.74
CA PRO A 79 20.90 -0.03 -7.85
C PRO A 79 20.17 -0.89 -6.82
N CYS A 80 20.80 -2.01 -6.41
CA CYS A 80 20.19 -2.95 -5.47
C CYS A 80 19.82 -2.32 -4.12
N GLU A 81 20.62 -1.37 -3.63
CA GLU A 81 20.36 -0.67 -2.37
C GLU A 81 19.10 0.20 -2.47
N GLU A 82 18.99 1.00 -3.52
CA GLU A 82 17.83 1.86 -3.78
C GLU A 82 16.56 1.03 -4.05
N MET A 83 16.67 -0.08 -4.81
CA MET A 83 15.56 -1.03 -4.95
C MET A 83 15.10 -1.55 -3.59
N ARG A 84 16.04 -1.90 -2.70
CA ARG A 84 15.72 -2.42 -1.38
C ARG A 84 14.95 -1.39 -0.56
N GLU A 85 15.31 -0.12 -0.63
CA GLU A 85 14.58 0.97 0.02
C GLU A 85 13.17 1.14 -0.55
N LEU A 86 13.01 1.13 -1.87
CA LEU A 86 11.70 1.24 -2.51
C LEU A 86 10.77 0.07 -2.14
N GLU A 87 11.29 -1.15 -2.20
CA GLU A 87 10.55 -2.36 -1.82
C GLU A 87 10.17 -2.35 -0.34
N THR A 88 11.06 -1.86 0.53
CA THR A 88 10.78 -1.69 1.96
C THR A 88 9.67 -0.65 2.17
N ALA A 89 9.73 0.48 1.48
CA ALA A 89 8.72 1.54 1.57
C ALA A 89 7.36 1.18 0.95
N ALA A 90 7.34 0.22 0.01
CA ALA A 90 6.14 -0.33 -0.60
C ALA A 90 5.61 -1.60 0.09
N CYS A 91 6.39 -2.18 1.00
CA CYS A 91 6.15 -3.50 1.59
C CYS A 91 5.88 -4.59 0.54
N LEU A 92 6.54 -4.50 -0.62
CA LEU A 92 6.37 -5.41 -1.75
C LEU A 92 7.69 -5.57 -2.52
N THR A 93 7.99 -6.79 -2.97
CA THR A 93 9.14 -7.10 -3.81
C THR A 93 8.83 -6.97 -5.31
N GLU A 94 9.87 -7.01 -6.13
CA GLU A 94 9.75 -7.04 -7.60
C GLU A 94 9.00 -5.80 -8.12
N LEU A 95 9.54 -4.62 -7.81
CA LEU A 95 8.96 -3.34 -8.22
C LEU A 95 9.35 -2.91 -9.63
N ARG A 96 10.27 -3.61 -10.29
CA ARG A 96 10.75 -3.27 -11.64
C ARG A 96 9.56 -3.16 -12.61
N MET A 97 9.57 -2.13 -13.44
CA MET A 97 8.53 -1.86 -14.44
C MET A 97 7.12 -1.62 -13.88
N LYS A 98 6.95 -1.52 -12.55
CA LYS A 98 5.70 -1.08 -11.93
C LYS A 98 5.67 0.43 -11.79
N TYR A 99 4.48 1.00 -11.81
CA TYR A 99 4.25 2.40 -11.47
C TYR A 99 4.20 2.56 -9.96
N LEU A 100 5.11 3.36 -9.41
CA LEU A 100 5.19 3.70 -8.01
C LEU A 100 4.53 5.06 -7.79
N THR A 101 3.70 5.15 -6.75
CA THR A 101 3.01 6.38 -6.36
C THR A 101 3.36 6.71 -4.92
N ARG A 102 3.80 7.94 -4.68
CA ARG A 102 4.08 8.42 -3.33
C ARG A 102 2.79 8.75 -2.61
N LEU A 103 2.53 8.05 -1.51
CA LEU A 103 1.40 8.30 -0.63
C LEU A 103 1.85 8.96 0.67
N SER A 104 1.07 9.95 1.12
CA SER A 104 1.36 10.74 2.33
C SER A 104 0.08 11.11 3.08
N ASN A 105 0.23 11.62 4.31
CA ASN A 105 -0.87 11.98 5.20
C ASN A 105 -1.96 10.87 5.31
N PRO A 106 -1.60 9.62 5.64
CA PRO A 106 -2.60 8.58 5.89
C PRO A 106 -3.39 8.92 7.15
N GLN A 107 -4.72 8.86 7.07
CA GLN A 107 -5.62 9.15 8.19
C GLN A 107 -6.70 8.08 8.25
N TRP A 108 -6.89 7.49 9.43
CA TRP A 108 -8.07 6.65 9.70
C TRP A 108 -9.31 7.53 9.84
N LEU A 109 -10.45 7.04 9.39
CA LEU A 109 -11.74 7.63 9.74
C LEU A 109 -12.04 7.35 11.22
N ASN A 110 -12.95 8.11 11.83
CA ASN A 110 -13.43 7.80 13.17
C ASN A 110 -14.31 6.53 13.20
N GLU A 111 -15.06 6.30 12.12
CA GLU A 111 -15.92 5.14 11.92
C GLU A 111 -15.82 4.66 10.47
N PRO A 112 -15.90 3.34 10.21
CA PRO A 112 -15.85 2.80 8.86
C PRO A 112 -17.14 3.08 8.08
N ILE A 113 -17.00 3.32 6.77
CA ILE A 113 -18.15 3.47 5.87
C ILE A 113 -18.32 2.17 5.09
N TYR A 114 -19.42 1.46 5.33
CA TYR A 114 -19.77 0.27 4.55
C TYR A 114 -20.12 0.67 3.12
N SER A 115 -19.45 0.04 2.16
CA SER A 115 -19.70 0.27 0.74
C SER A 115 -19.73 -1.10 0.05
N SER A 116 -20.80 -1.43 -0.66
CA SER A 116 -20.74 -2.55 -1.61
C SER A 116 -19.81 -2.15 -2.76
N GLY A 117 -18.90 -3.04 -3.16
CA GLY A 117 -17.91 -2.73 -4.20
C GLY A 117 -18.59 -2.37 -5.51
N HIS A 118 -18.59 -1.09 -5.87
CA HIS A 118 -18.77 -0.74 -7.27
C HIS A 118 -17.48 -1.09 -8.00
N LYS A 119 -17.57 -2.01 -8.96
CA LYS A 119 -16.56 -2.17 -9.99
C LYS A 119 -16.47 -0.83 -10.72
N ASP A 120 -15.25 -0.32 -10.88
CA ASP A 120 -14.98 0.66 -11.93
C ASP A 120 -15.42 0.03 -13.27
N VAL A 121 -16.44 0.61 -13.90
CA VAL A 121 -16.90 0.26 -15.26
C VAL A 121 -16.02 0.98 -16.27
#